data_AF-A0A0M0BPN3-F1
#
_entry.id   AF-A0A0M0BPN3-F1
#
_cell.length_a   1.000
_cell.length_b   1.000
_cell.length_c   1.000
_cell.angle_alpha   90.00
_cell.angle_beta   90.00
_cell.angle_gamma   90.00
#
_symmetry.space_group_name_H-M   'P 1'
#
loop_
_entity.id
_entity.type
_entity.pdbx_description
1 polymer ?
#
loop_
_entity_poly.entity_id
_entity_poly.type
_entity_poly.pdbx_seq_one_letter_code
_entity_poly.pdbx_strand_id
1 'polypeptide(L)'
;MAVMGICTFIFGGLLMKRVKDWIGEPRMLLFAIILLIASYLITPSLPTLASFYIFVIVFAAGNNFARPIVRSNLTRAVAEDQQGLISGYSTTASSIARIIAPLISSGWLQIGGLTLGGYALNEFVMIAATGALVGVLFLLLFVVDLKSGDRVGGVGSLGRMKRSGNWVKRRDVSAAFPSPRVQTRKPSNAPAQERTGGTIASPCFRGDL
;
A
#
# COMPACT_ATOMS: atom_id res chain seq x y z
N MET A 1 -1.47 -18.66 6.38
CA MET A 1 -2.13 -17.34 6.63
C MET A 1 -1.88 -16.79 8.03
N ALA A 2 -1.93 -17.60 9.09
CA ALA A 2 -1.67 -17.14 10.47
C ALA A 2 -0.31 -16.42 10.65
N VAL A 3 0.77 -16.96 10.07
CA VAL A 3 2.12 -16.37 10.17
C VAL A 3 2.19 -14.97 9.56
N MET A 4 1.61 -14.76 8.38
CA MET A 4 1.51 -13.42 7.77
C MET A 4 0.75 -12.44 8.67
N GLY A 5 -0.36 -12.88 9.28
CA GLY A 5 -1.14 -12.07 10.22
C GLY A 5 -0.31 -11.64 11.43
N ILE A 6 0.40 -12.58 12.05
CA ILE A 6 1.30 -12.31 13.19
C ILE A 6 2.40 -11.34 12.77
N CYS A 7 3.05 -11.56 11.62
CA CYS A 7 4.07 -10.64 11.10
C CYS A 7 3.50 -9.24 10.87
N THR A 8 2.32 -9.11 10.25
CA THR A 8 1.71 -7.79 10.02
C THR A 8 1.37 -7.06 11.30
N PHE A 9 0.91 -7.78 12.34
CA PHE A 9 0.65 -7.20 13.65
C PHE A 9 1.93 -6.68 14.32
N ILE A 10 2.99 -7.48 14.29
CA ILE A 10 4.28 -7.13 14.89
C ILE A 10 4.92 -5.95 14.14
N PHE A 11 5.06 -6.05 12.81
CA PHE A 11 5.73 -5.04 12.00
C PHE A 11 4.91 -3.75 11.88
N GLY A 12 3.61 -3.87 11.57
CA GLY A 12 2.72 -2.72 11.36
C GLY A 12 2.30 -2.02 12.65
N GLY A 13 2.11 -2.76 13.75
CA GLY A 13 1.63 -2.21 15.02
C GLY A 13 2.75 -1.75 15.96
N LEU A 14 3.68 -2.65 16.28
CA LEU A 14 4.69 -2.44 17.32
C LEU A 14 5.99 -1.86 16.76
N LEU A 15 6.50 -2.42 15.66
CA LEU A 15 7.84 -2.10 15.17
C LEU A 15 7.87 -0.80 14.37
N MET A 16 6.80 -0.46 13.65
CA MET A 16 6.69 0.76 12.84
C MET A 16 7.01 2.03 13.61
N LYS A 17 6.46 2.20 14.82
CA LYS A 17 6.67 3.40 15.65
C LYS A 17 8.14 3.56 16.04
N ARG A 18 8.76 2.49 16.55
CA ARG A 18 10.17 2.49 16.98
C ARG A 18 11.13 2.74 15.82
N VAL A 19 10.91 2.07 14.68
CA VAL A 19 11.81 2.19 13.52
C VAL A 19 11.72 3.59 12.89
N LYS A 20 10.51 4.17 12.85
CA LYS A 20 10.31 5.53 12.34
C LYS A 20 11.10 6.57 13.15
N ASP A 21 11.07 6.48 14.47
CA ASP A 21 11.77 7.42 15.36
C ASP A 21 13.29 7.32 15.23
N TRP A 22 13.80 6.15 14.82
CA TRP A 22 15.23 5.88 14.75
C TRP A 22 15.86 6.23 13.39
N ILE A 23 15.14 5.99 12.28
CA ILE A 23 15.70 6.03 10.92
C ILE A 23 15.25 7.27 10.13
N GLY A 24 14.09 7.86 10.46
CA GLY A 24 13.50 8.97 9.70
C GLY A 24 12.78 8.52 8.42
N GLU A 25 11.90 9.38 7.90
CA GLU A 25 10.94 9.06 6.84
C GLU A 25 11.57 8.60 5.50
N PRO A 26 12.56 9.30 4.90
CA PRO A 26 13.10 8.90 3.59
C PRO A 26 13.97 7.63 3.66
N ARG A 27 14.72 7.46 4.73
CA ARG A 27 15.57 6.26 4.92
C ARG A 27 14.74 5.02 5.24
N MET A 28 13.57 5.19 5.85
CA MET A 28 12.66 4.08 6.15
C MET A 28 12.05 3.50 4.86
N LEU A 29 11.76 4.33 3.85
CA LEU A 29 11.33 3.84 2.54
C LEU A 29 12.45 3.09 1.81
N LEU A 30 13.68 3.61 1.86
CA LEU A 30 14.85 2.94 1.30
C LEU A 30 15.07 1.57 1.95
N PHE A 31 14.99 1.51 3.28
CA PHE A 31 15.06 0.26 4.04
C PHE A 31 13.97 -0.74 3.61
N ALA A 32 12.73 -0.28 3.46
CA ALA A 32 11.63 -1.14 2.99
C ALA A 32 11.91 -1.72 1.59
N ILE A 33 12.42 -0.92 0.66
CA ILE A 33 12.78 -1.37 -0.70
C ILE A 33 13.92 -2.39 -0.65
N ILE A 34 14.96 -2.16 0.16
CA ILE A 34 16.05 -3.13 0.36
C ILE A 34 15.52 -4.44 0.90
N LEU A 35 14.61 -4.41 1.89
CA LEU A 35 14.00 -5.62 2.45
C LEU A 35 13.21 -6.39 1.38
N LEU A 36 12.48 -5.69 0.51
CA LEU A 36 11.76 -6.32 -0.59
C LEU A 36 12.74 -6.96 -1.60
N ILE A 37 13.81 -6.28 -1.99
CA ILE A 37 14.85 -6.87 -2.85
C ILE A 37 15.48 -8.09 -2.19
N ALA A 38 15.82 -8.00 -0.91
CA ALA A 38 16.38 -9.12 -0.15
C ALA A 38 15.43 -10.33 -0.11
N SER A 39 14.12 -10.10 0.01
CA SER A 39 13.13 -11.19 -0.06
C SER A 39 13.15 -11.91 -1.41
N TYR A 40 13.33 -11.19 -2.52
CA TYR A 40 13.50 -11.81 -3.84
C TYR A 40 14.81 -12.59 -3.93
N LEU A 41 15.90 -12.14 -3.30
CA LEU A 41 17.16 -12.92 -3.26
C LEU A 41 17.07 -14.22 -2.47
N ILE A 42 16.16 -14.31 -1.49
CA ILE A 42 15.90 -15.53 -0.70
C ILE A 42 15.02 -16.53 -1.48
N THR A 43 14.25 -16.05 -2.46
CA THR A 43 13.26 -16.84 -3.23
C THR A 43 13.84 -18.12 -3.86
N PRO A 44 15.06 -18.17 -4.44
CA PRO A 44 15.64 -19.41 -4.96
C PRO A 44 15.82 -20.52 -3.92
N SER A 45 15.90 -20.17 -2.63
CA SER A 45 16.08 -21.13 -1.52
C SER A 45 14.75 -21.63 -0.93
N LEU A 46 13.62 -21.27 -1.53
CA LEU A 46 12.26 -21.66 -1.12
C LEU A 46 11.95 -23.16 -1.01
N PRO A 47 12.67 -24.12 -1.65
CA PRO A 47 12.38 -25.54 -1.48
C PRO A 47 12.44 -26.04 -0.03
N THR A 48 13.04 -25.27 0.88
CA THR A 48 13.13 -25.58 2.31
C THR A 48 12.11 -24.81 3.14
N LEU A 49 11.43 -25.50 4.06
CA LEU A 49 10.46 -24.91 5.00
C LEU A 49 11.04 -23.73 5.81
N ALA A 50 12.31 -23.85 6.25
CA ALA A 50 12.98 -22.79 6.99
C ALA A 50 13.13 -21.51 6.15
N SER A 51 13.56 -21.64 4.89
CA SER A 51 13.72 -20.49 3.98
C SER A 51 12.37 -19.85 3.63
N PHE A 52 11.29 -20.65 3.55
CA PHE A 52 9.95 -20.13 3.37
C PHE A 52 9.52 -19.21 4.53
N TYR A 53 9.75 -19.60 5.78
CA TYR A 53 9.43 -18.74 6.93
C TYR A 53 10.27 -17.46 6.94
N ILE A 54 11.56 -17.56 6.65
CA ILE A 54 12.45 -16.40 6.54
C ILE A 54 11.95 -15.45 5.44
N PHE A 55 11.62 -15.98 4.26
CA PHE A 55 11.06 -15.22 3.15
C PHE A 55 9.79 -14.48 3.57
N VAL A 56 8.84 -15.18 4.20
CA VAL A 56 7.57 -14.59 4.66
C VAL A 56 7.81 -13.45 5.64
N ILE A 57 8.72 -13.61 6.60
CA ILE A 57 9.04 -12.58 7.60
C ILE A 57 9.64 -11.34 6.93
N VAL A 58 10.64 -11.52 6.07
CA VAL A 58 11.34 -10.42 5.39
C VAL A 58 10.39 -9.69 4.42
N PHE A 59 9.63 -10.46 3.64
CA PHE A 59 8.66 -9.91 2.68
C PHE A 59 7.52 -9.15 3.38
N ALA A 60 7.00 -9.69 4.49
CA ALA A 60 5.98 -9.03 5.28
C ALA A 60 6.51 -7.73 5.89
N ALA A 61 7.73 -7.75 6.45
CA ALA A 61 8.35 -6.54 7.01
C ALA A 61 8.48 -5.43 5.95
N GLY A 62 9.05 -5.74 4.78
CA GLY A 62 9.17 -4.77 3.68
C GLY A 62 7.82 -4.19 3.23
N ASN A 63 6.80 -5.05 3.06
CA ASN A 63 5.46 -4.61 2.67
C ASN A 63 4.78 -3.70 3.70
N ASN A 64 4.91 -4.01 4.99
CA ASN A 64 4.28 -3.23 6.05
C ASN A 64 4.94 -1.86 6.22
N PHE A 65 6.24 -1.74 5.95
CA PHE A 65 6.93 -0.46 6.00
C PHE A 65 6.65 0.40 4.77
N ALA A 66 6.67 -0.16 3.55
CA ALA A 66 6.53 0.62 2.33
C ALA A 66 5.18 1.34 2.20
N ARG A 67 4.07 0.65 2.45
CA ARG A 67 2.70 1.17 2.22
C ARG A 67 2.38 2.48 2.94
N PRO A 68 2.51 2.58 4.28
CA PRO A 68 2.19 3.81 5.00
C PRO A 68 3.13 4.97 4.67
N ILE A 69 4.40 4.71 4.33
CA ILE A 69 5.37 5.76 3.98
C ILE A 69 5.04 6.34 2.61
N VAL A 70 4.81 5.48 1.61
CA VAL A 70 4.37 5.91 0.28
C VAL A 70 3.07 6.71 0.38
N ARG A 71 2.10 6.23 1.18
CA ARG A 71 0.84 6.95 1.38
C ARG A 71 1.04 8.32 2.07
N SER A 72 1.87 8.39 3.11
CA SER A 72 2.23 9.65 3.78
C SER A 72 2.82 10.65 2.80
N ASN A 73 3.83 10.23 2.04
CA ASN A 73 4.50 11.08 1.04
C ASN A 73 3.53 11.55 -0.04
N LEU A 74 2.68 10.64 -0.54
CA LEU A 74 1.69 10.96 -1.56
C LEU A 74 0.65 11.99 -1.07
N THR A 75 0.17 11.84 0.17
CA THR A 75 -0.79 12.80 0.75
C THR A 75 -0.17 14.17 1.03
N ARG A 76 1.14 14.26 1.28
CA ARG A 76 1.84 15.54 1.49
C ARG A 76 2.20 16.26 0.20
N ALA A 77 2.33 15.53 -0.91
CA ALA A 77 2.67 16.10 -2.21
C ALA A 77 1.50 16.79 -2.91
N VAL A 78 0.28 16.70 -2.37
CA VAL A 78 -0.97 17.05 -3.04
C VAL A 78 -1.84 17.87 -2.10
N ALA A 79 -2.55 18.87 -2.63
CA ALA A 79 -3.52 19.67 -1.90
C ALA A 79 -4.74 18.84 -1.44
N GLU A 80 -5.41 19.26 -0.37
CA GLU A 80 -6.49 18.50 0.29
C GLU A 80 -7.67 18.19 -0.65
N ASP A 81 -7.96 19.08 -1.59
CA ASP A 81 -9.02 18.98 -2.60
C ASP A 81 -8.76 17.88 -3.65
N GLN A 82 -7.49 17.49 -3.85
CA GLN A 82 -7.08 16.50 -4.85
C GLN A 82 -6.71 15.12 -4.26
N GLN A 83 -6.77 14.95 -2.94
CA GLN A 83 -6.38 13.68 -2.29
C GLN A 83 -7.27 12.50 -2.73
N GLY A 84 -8.56 12.73 -2.98
CA GLY A 84 -9.48 11.69 -3.46
C GLY A 84 -9.09 11.17 -4.85
N LEU A 85 -8.71 12.08 -5.75
CA LEU A 85 -8.32 11.77 -7.12
C LEU A 85 -7.00 10.96 -7.14
N ILE A 86 -6.03 11.37 -6.33
CA ILE A 86 -4.74 10.70 -6.18
C ILE A 86 -4.88 9.31 -5.53
N SER A 87 -5.75 9.17 -4.52
CA SER A 87 -6.08 7.86 -3.95
C SER A 87 -6.70 6.92 -4.99
N GLY A 88 -7.49 7.48 -5.93
CA GLY A 88 -7.99 6.77 -7.10
C GLY A 88 -6.86 6.21 -7.98
N TYR A 89 -5.92 7.06 -8.40
CA TYR A 89 -4.77 6.62 -9.21
C TYR A 89 -3.92 5.57 -8.52
N SER A 90 -3.63 5.72 -7.23
CA SER A 90 -2.87 4.72 -6.47
C SER A 90 -3.59 3.37 -6.44
N THR A 91 -4.92 3.37 -6.33
CA THR A 91 -5.73 2.15 -6.35
C THR A 91 -5.67 1.49 -7.73
N THR A 92 -5.85 2.26 -8.80
CA THR A 92 -5.76 1.75 -10.19
C THR A 92 -4.38 1.15 -10.47
N ALA A 93 -3.30 1.83 -10.07
CA ALA A 93 -1.94 1.33 -10.21
C ALA A 93 -1.73 0.01 -9.44
N SER A 94 -2.25 -0.08 -8.21
CA SER A 94 -2.20 -1.33 -7.45
C SER A 94 -2.99 -2.45 -8.12
N SER A 95 -4.14 -2.16 -8.73
CA SER A 95 -4.95 -3.16 -9.44
C SER A 95 -4.22 -3.70 -10.67
N ILE A 96 -3.60 -2.82 -11.46
CA ILE A 96 -2.77 -3.21 -12.61
C ILE A 96 -1.62 -4.11 -12.15
N ALA A 97 -0.91 -3.72 -11.09
CA ALA A 97 0.18 -4.52 -10.54
C ALA A 97 -0.28 -5.92 -10.11
N ARG A 98 -1.48 -6.05 -9.52
CA ARG A 98 -2.06 -7.33 -9.11
C ARG A 98 -2.48 -8.23 -10.28
N ILE A 99 -2.71 -7.67 -11.46
CA ILE A 99 -3.01 -8.43 -12.68
C ILE A 99 -1.69 -8.87 -13.34
N ILE A 100 -0.75 -7.94 -13.49
CA ILE A 100 0.51 -8.19 -14.19
C ILE A 100 1.42 -9.15 -13.41
N ALA A 101 1.51 -9.01 -12.08
CA ALA A 101 2.45 -9.81 -11.29
C ALA A 101 2.17 -11.33 -11.37
N PRO A 102 0.92 -11.82 -11.19
CA PRO A 102 0.59 -13.21 -11.41
C PRO A 102 0.89 -13.69 -12.82
N LEU A 103 0.54 -12.91 -13.86
CA LEU A 103 0.79 -13.27 -15.26
C LEU A 103 2.27 -13.51 -15.57
N ILE A 104 3.14 -12.64 -15.05
CA ILE A 104 4.59 -12.81 -15.19
C ILE A 104 5.04 -14.06 -14.42
N SER A 105 4.61 -14.21 -13.16
CA SER A 105 5.03 -15.34 -12.32
C SER A 105 4.54 -16.69 -12.84
N SER A 106 3.31 -16.77 -13.35
CA SER A 106 2.73 -17.99 -13.92
C SER A 106 3.38 -18.34 -15.25
N GLY A 107 3.73 -17.34 -16.07
CA GLY A 107 4.51 -17.54 -17.28
C GLY A 107 5.85 -18.22 -16.99
N TRP A 108 6.59 -17.77 -15.98
CA TRP A 108 7.85 -18.42 -15.58
C TRP A 108 7.65 -19.84 -15.03
N LEU A 109 6.58 -20.07 -14.27
CA LEU A 109 6.25 -21.40 -13.75
C LEU A 109 5.93 -22.40 -14.88
N GLN A 110 5.21 -21.98 -15.93
CA GLN A 110 4.84 -22.86 -17.05
C GLN A 110 6.04 -23.28 -17.91
N ILE A 111 7.08 -22.44 -17.99
CA ILE A 111 8.30 -22.78 -18.72
C ILE A 111 9.07 -23.90 -18.00
N GLY A 112 8.89 -24.08 -16.68
CA GLY A 112 9.47 -25.19 -15.91
C GLY A 112 10.99 -25.13 -15.71
N GLY A 113 11.61 -24.00 -16.08
CA GLY A 113 13.05 -23.78 -16.01
C GLY A 113 13.69 -23.63 -17.38
N LEU A 114 14.79 -22.87 -17.46
CA LEU A 114 15.51 -22.63 -18.71
C LEU A 114 16.97 -23.06 -18.57
N THR A 115 17.43 -23.92 -19.46
CA THR A 115 18.84 -24.31 -19.51
C THR A 115 19.58 -23.40 -20.50
N LEU A 116 20.36 -22.46 -19.98
CA LEU A 116 21.11 -21.48 -20.77
C LEU A 116 22.61 -21.74 -20.58
N GLY A 117 23.30 -22.14 -21.65
CA GLY A 117 24.76 -22.28 -21.65
C GLY A 117 25.34 -23.22 -20.58
N GLY A 118 24.61 -24.28 -20.21
CA GLY A 118 25.06 -25.28 -19.22
C GLY A 118 24.59 -25.03 -17.78
N TYR A 119 23.95 -23.89 -17.49
CA TYR A 119 23.31 -23.64 -16.20
C TYR A 119 21.79 -23.88 -16.27
N ALA A 120 21.28 -24.73 -15.39
CA ALA A 120 19.84 -24.92 -15.21
C ALA A 120 19.28 -23.80 -14.34
N LEU A 121 18.52 -22.87 -14.93
CA LEU A 121 17.81 -21.84 -14.19
C LEU A 121 16.45 -22.38 -13.77
N ASN A 122 16.27 -22.62 -12.46
CA ASN A 122 14.97 -23.02 -11.89
C ASN A 122 13.93 -21.90 -12.06
N GLU A 123 12.65 -22.26 -12.09
CA GLU A 123 11.53 -21.31 -12.15
C GLU A 123 11.60 -20.25 -11.03
N PHE A 124 12.01 -20.65 -9.83
CA PHE A 124 12.16 -19.76 -8.68
C PHE A 124 13.25 -18.72 -8.89
N VAL A 125 14.33 -19.05 -9.62
CA VAL A 125 15.41 -18.12 -9.94
C VAL A 125 14.93 -17.06 -10.93
N MET A 126 14.11 -17.44 -11.91
CA MET A 126 13.55 -16.49 -12.89
C MET A 126 12.55 -15.52 -12.24
N ILE A 127 11.70 -16.03 -11.34
CA ILE A 127 10.79 -15.20 -10.55
C ILE A 127 11.57 -14.26 -9.62
N ALA A 128 12.60 -14.78 -8.95
CA ALA A 128 13.49 -13.99 -8.11
C ALA A 128 14.20 -12.89 -8.91
N ALA A 129 14.74 -13.22 -10.08
CA ALA A 129 15.48 -12.29 -10.92
C ALA A 129 14.59 -11.16 -11.44
N THR A 130 13.38 -11.48 -11.91
CA THR A 130 12.42 -10.46 -12.38
C THR A 130 11.95 -9.57 -11.24
N GLY A 131 11.60 -10.14 -10.08
CA GLY A 131 11.23 -9.37 -8.89
C GLY A 131 12.35 -8.48 -8.36
N ALA A 132 13.57 -9.00 -8.30
CA ALA A 132 14.76 -8.24 -7.91
C ALA A 132 15.08 -7.12 -8.90
N LEU A 133 14.98 -7.37 -10.21
CA LEU A 133 15.18 -6.35 -11.24
C LEU A 133 14.17 -5.21 -11.11
N VAL A 134 12.89 -5.53 -10.94
CA VAL A 134 11.86 -4.52 -10.67
C VAL A 134 12.17 -3.77 -9.37
N GLY A 135 12.54 -4.46 -8.30
CA GLY A 135 12.93 -3.84 -7.03
C GLY A 135 14.12 -2.89 -7.16
N VAL A 136 15.16 -3.28 -7.90
CA VAL A 136 16.32 -2.43 -8.20
C VAL A 136 15.92 -1.23 -9.05
N LEU A 137 15.06 -1.40 -10.04
CA LEU A 137 14.51 -0.28 -10.83
C LEU A 137 13.77 0.71 -9.92
N PHE A 138 12.92 0.23 -9.01
CA PHE A 138 12.25 1.08 -8.01
C PHE A 138 13.23 1.78 -7.08
N LEU A 139 14.31 1.09 -6.66
CA LEU A 139 15.36 1.68 -5.84
C LEU A 139 16.08 2.80 -6.58
N LEU A 140 16.42 2.61 -7.86
CA LEU A 140 17.05 3.62 -8.69
C LEU A 140 16.13 4.83 -8.90
N LEU A 141 14.85 4.60 -9.21
CA LEU A 141 13.86 5.68 -9.31
C LEU A 141 13.77 6.48 -8.01
N PHE A 142 13.75 5.80 -6.86
CA PHE A 142 13.71 6.46 -5.56
C PHE A 142 14.98 7.28 -5.27
N VAL A 143 16.17 6.76 -5.60
CA VAL A 143 17.44 7.50 -5.43
C VAL A 143 17.47 8.72 -6.36
N VAL A 144 16.97 8.60 -7.60
CA VAL A 144 16.86 9.71 -8.54
C VAL A 144 15.86 10.76 -8.04
N ASP A 145 14.73 10.34 -7.47
CA ASP A 145 13.73 11.23 -6.87
C ASP A 145 14.32 12.03 -5.70
N LEU A 146 15.03 11.36 -4.78
CA LEU A 146 15.75 12.02 -3.69
C LEU A 146 16.78 13.04 -4.21
N LYS A 147 17.53 12.69 -5.25
CA LYS A 147 18.54 13.59 -5.86
C LYS A 147 17.91 14.74 -6.66
N SER A 148 16.70 14.55 -7.17
CA SER A 148 16.00 15.55 -7.99
C SER A 148 15.19 16.52 -7.13
N GLY A 149 14.69 16.07 -5.98
CA GLY A 149 14.08 16.92 -4.96
C GLY A 149 15.02 18.04 -4.50
N ASP A 150 16.32 17.75 -4.38
CA ASP A 150 17.35 18.75 -4.06
C ASP A 150 17.61 19.76 -5.19
N ARG A 151 17.30 19.42 -6.45
CA ARG A 151 17.53 20.30 -7.62
C ARG A 151 16.34 21.19 -7.98
N VAL A 152 15.12 20.77 -7.65
CA VAL A 152 13.88 21.47 -8.05
C VAL A 152 13.40 22.46 -6.97
N GLY A 153 13.96 22.45 -5.75
CA GLY A 153 13.77 23.53 -4.79
C GLY A 153 14.87 23.56 -3.73
N GLY A 154 15.43 24.70 -3.35
CA GLY A 154 14.63 25.88 -3.02
C GLY A 154 13.66 25.64 -1.84
N VAL A 155 13.59 24.42 -1.30
CA VAL A 155 12.83 24.03 -0.10
C VAL A 155 13.79 23.83 1.08
N GLY A 156 14.90 24.58 1.05
CA GLY A 156 15.81 24.77 2.19
C GLY A 156 15.29 25.71 3.28
N SER A 157 13.99 26.04 3.30
CA SER A 157 13.43 27.06 4.21
C SER A 157 12.38 26.54 5.22
N LEU A 158 11.53 25.56 4.88
CA LEU A 158 10.49 25.11 5.84
C LEU A 158 10.96 24.15 6.93
N GLY A 159 12.18 23.62 6.83
CA GLY A 159 12.83 22.88 7.93
C GLY A 159 13.41 23.78 9.02
N ARG A 160 13.52 25.09 8.78
CA ARG A 160 14.13 26.05 9.73
C ARG A 160 13.10 26.87 10.52
N MET A 161 11.80 26.66 10.30
CA MET A 161 10.72 27.47 10.91
C MET A 161 9.78 26.71 11.87
N LYS A 162 10.17 25.52 12.33
CA LYS A 162 9.45 24.82 13.42
C LYS A 162 10.35 24.40 14.59
N ARG A 163 11.47 25.11 14.74
CA ARG A 163 12.34 25.13 15.93
C ARG A 163 12.31 26.52 16.58
N SER A 164 11.16 27.21 16.51
CA SER A 164 10.86 28.38 17.32
C SER A 164 9.65 28.04 18.19
N GLY A 165 9.92 27.80 19.46
CA GLY A 165 8.89 27.60 20.46
C GLY A 165 8.11 28.89 20.66
N ASN A 166 6.85 28.90 20.22
CA ASN A 166 5.81 29.72 20.82
C ASN A 166 4.43 29.27 20.30
N TRP A 167 3.90 28.21 20.92
CA TRP A 167 2.47 27.87 20.87
C TRP A 167 1.72 28.41 22.11
N VAL A 168 2.33 29.37 22.81
CA VAL A 168 1.66 30.13 23.87
C VAL A 168 0.70 31.13 23.22
N LYS A 169 -0.58 31.03 23.58
CA LYS A 169 -1.67 31.99 23.35
C LYS A 169 -2.12 32.22 21.91
N ARG A 170 -3.14 31.47 21.50
CA ARG A 170 -4.38 32.00 20.86
C ARG A 170 -5.46 30.93 20.87
N ARG A 171 -5.92 30.57 22.07
CA ARG A 171 -7.31 30.13 22.27
C ARG A 171 -8.07 31.42 22.54
N ASP A 172 -8.83 31.87 21.55
CA ASP A 172 -10.00 32.75 21.67
C ASP A 172 -10.47 33.08 20.24
N VAL A 173 -11.13 32.11 19.61
CA VAL A 173 -12.10 32.37 18.53
C VAL A 173 -13.33 31.51 18.81
N SER A 174 -13.91 31.73 20.00
CA SER A 174 -15.29 31.39 20.31
C SER A 174 -16.16 32.58 19.91
N ALA A 175 -16.43 32.77 18.62
CA ALA A 175 -17.54 33.58 18.09
C ALA A 175 -17.36 33.76 16.57
N ALA A 176 -17.99 32.90 15.76
CA ALA A 176 -18.49 33.18 14.40
C ALA A 176 -18.63 31.90 13.56
N PHE A 177 -19.39 30.91 14.04
CA PHE A 177 -19.99 29.94 13.14
C PHE A 177 -21.45 29.73 13.59
N PRO A 178 -22.44 30.32 12.90
CA PRO A 178 -23.82 29.92 13.10
C PRO A 178 -23.96 28.46 12.64
N SER A 179 -24.54 27.63 13.50
CA SER A 179 -24.83 26.23 13.24
C SER A 179 -25.66 26.04 11.97
N PRO A 180 -25.42 24.97 11.19
CA PRO A 180 -26.32 24.63 10.08
C PRO A 180 -27.69 24.27 10.66
N ARG A 181 -28.71 25.07 10.33
CA ARG A 181 -30.10 24.74 10.64
C ARG A 181 -30.43 23.42 9.95
N VAL A 182 -30.65 22.40 10.77
CA VAL A 182 -31.34 21.18 10.39
C VAL A 182 -32.72 21.58 9.87
N GLN A 183 -32.90 21.62 8.54
CA GLN A 183 -34.21 21.69 7.91
C GLN A 183 -34.91 20.36 8.20
N THR A 184 -35.77 20.36 9.21
CA THR A 184 -36.75 19.32 9.43
C THR A 184 -37.71 19.33 8.23
N ARG A 185 -37.50 18.42 7.27
CA ARG A 185 -38.52 18.13 6.27
C ARG A 185 -39.76 17.61 6.99
N LYS A 186 -40.86 18.37 6.91
CA LYS A 186 -42.21 17.90 7.23
C LYS A 186 -42.49 16.61 6.45
N PRO A 187 -43.07 15.56 7.08
CA PRO A 187 -43.64 14.45 6.33
C PRO A 187 -44.87 14.95 5.56
N SER A 188 -44.80 14.87 4.23
CA SER A 188 -45.92 15.12 3.34
C SER A 188 -46.84 13.90 3.39
N ASN A 189 -48.01 14.09 4.01
CA ASN A 189 -49.13 13.18 3.89
C ASN A 189 -49.58 13.10 2.43
N ALA A 190 -49.59 11.90 1.85
CA ALA A 190 -50.42 11.55 0.69
C ALA A 190 -50.70 10.04 0.70
N PRO A 191 -51.86 9.61 0.17
CA PRO A 191 -52.66 8.54 0.74
C PRO A 191 -52.42 7.15 0.14
N ALA A 192 -52.95 6.16 0.85
CA ALA A 192 -53.13 4.79 0.44
C ALA A 192 -53.72 4.67 -0.98
N GLN A 193 -53.09 3.84 -1.80
CA GLN A 193 -53.74 3.23 -2.95
C GLN A 193 -53.64 1.71 -2.87
N GLU A 194 -54.73 1.14 -3.33
CA GLU A 194 -55.32 -0.13 -2.98
C GLU A 194 -54.78 -1.29 -3.83
N ARG A 195 -55.00 -2.50 -3.30
CA ARG A 195 -54.60 -3.80 -3.85
C ARG A 195 -55.18 -4.07 -5.24
N THR A 196 -54.37 -4.69 -6.09
CA THR A 196 -54.70 -5.85 -6.96
C THR A 196 -53.32 -6.45 -7.34
N GLY A 197 -52.98 -7.74 -7.22
CA GLY A 197 -53.73 -8.98 -7.40
C GLY A 197 -53.04 -9.74 -8.54
N GLY A 198 -52.23 -10.77 -8.26
CA GLY A 198 -51.65 -11.62 -9.33
C GLY A 198 -50.36 -12.39 -8.97
N THR A 199 -50.53 -13.51 -8.27
CA THR A 199 -49.92 -14.85 -8.45
C THR A 199 -48.81 -14.96 -9.54
N ILE A 200 -47.63 -15.54 -9.29
CA ILE A 200 -47.34 -16.99 -9.37
C ILE A 200 -46.05 -17.35 -8.59
N ALA A 201 -46.06 -18.57 -8.06
CA ALA A 201 -45.15 -19.25 -7.15
C ALA A 201 -43.68 -19.51 -7.63
N SER A 202 -42.77 -19.52 -6.64
CA SER A 202 -41.70 -20.49 -6.25
C SER A 202 -40.94 -21.37 -7.29
N PRO A 203 -39.83 -22.09 -6.96
CA PRO A 203 -39.01 -22.16 -5.73
C PRO A 203 -37.46 -22.18 -5.94
N CYS A 204 -36.74 -22.00 -4.82
CA CYS A 204 -35.59 -22.78 -4.35
C CYS A 204 -34.78 -23.63 -5.36
N PHE A 205 -33.51 -23.27 -5.59
CA PHE A 205 -32.49 -24.20 -6.07
C PHE A 205 -31.41 -24.38 -5.00
N ARG A 206 -31.51 -25.50 -4.29
CA ARG A 206 -30.48 -26.12 -3.47
C ARG A 206 -29.81 -27.16 -4.39
N GLY A 207 -28.50 -27.09 -4.54
CA GLY A 207 -27.75 -28.02 -5.39
C GLY A 207 -26.41 -28.32 -4.76
N ASP A 208 -26.41 -29.36 -3.92
CA ASP A 208 -25.24 -30.13 -3.53
C ASP A 208 -24.78 -30.97 -4.74
N LEU A 209 -23.48 -30.99 -5.01
CA LEU A 209 -22.71 -32.07 -5.62
C LEU A 209 -21.26 -31.96 -5.13
#